data_AF-A0A822GEP0-F1
#
_entry.id   AF-A0A822GEP0-F1
#
_cell.length_a   1.000
_cell.length_b   1.000
_cell.length_c   1.000
_cell.angle_alpha   90.00
_cell.angle_beta   90.00
_cell.angle_gamma   90.00
#
_symmetry.space_group_name_H-M   'P 1'
#
loop_
_entity.id
_entity.type
_entity.pdbx_description
1 polymer ?
#
loop_
_entity_poly.entity_id
_entity_poly.type
_entity_poly.pdbx_seq_one_letter_code
_entity_poly.pdbx_strand_id
1 'polypeptide(L)'
;YYKDFQEKLWQEYHNISSQDNNWESKITKQFARQNSLHQIYRPKKSYIQQRLATIAKQKLRLGKELQEHLAKLLNDIVHWQPSIDGTLLSYAINECVLHNQKKLKQEFQYKTEMIKLDCNDHQLLRKFYELKPNEELIQLAQHLWQITADEQKTKEQQQILEQRIYLKRLPPETDQMIDQLLNDNRTTLSNLFLDPDQRANFASRCSKTIIQCKFNLMIVELDEFAIVTHRYNLTLNNLKEKLLNLNKQNPHIYTSLLLNVIEERRQAMIQRFIRIRQHKLKTFFDQAPTVDNN
;
A
#
# COMPACT_ATOMS: atom_id res chain seq x y z
N TYR A 1 21.92 9.90 -7.63
CA TYR A 1 21.13 9.20 -6.59
C TYR A 1 19.65 8.94 -6.96
N TYR A 2 18.75 9.92 -7.16
CA TYR A 2 17.36 9.63 -7.57
C TYR A 2 17.23 8.94 -8.93
N LYS A 3 17.96 9.44 -9.93
CA LYS A 3 17.96 8.85 -11.28
C LYS A 3 18.50 7.42 -11.29
N ASP A 4 19.43 7.10 -10.38
CA ASP A 4 19.92 5.73 -10.21
C ASP A 4 18.84 4.80 -9.65
N PHE A 5 18.01 5.29 -8.71
CA PHE A 5 16.87 4.51 -8.24
C PHE A 5 15.82 4.29 -9.34
N GLN A 6 15.53 5.33 -10.15
CA GLN A 6 14.65 5.18 -11.32
C GLN A 6 15.21 4.17 -12.32
N GLU A 7 16.48 4.29 -12.68
CA GLU A 7 17.17 3.38 -13.58
C GLU A 7 17.11 1.94 -13.07
N LYS A 8 17.46 1.70 -11.79
CA LYS A 8 17.38 0.37 -11.16
C LYS A 8 15.98 -0.22 -11.22
N LEU A 9 14.94 0.58 -10.94
CA LEU A 9 13.55 0.11 -11.01
C LEU A 9 13.16 -0.30 -12.43
N TRP A 10 13.46 0.54 -13.43
CA TRP A 10 13.16 0.24 -14.83
C TRP A 10 14.00 -0.92 -15.38
N GLN A 11 15.23 -1.07 -14.88
CA GLN A 11 16.08 -2.21 -15.20
C GLN A 11 15.48 -3.50 -14.62
N GLU A 12 14.94 -3.46 -13.40
CA GLU A 12 14.27 -4.62 -12.83
C GLU A 12 13.01 -5.00 -13.62
N TYR A 13 12.19 -4.02 -14.03
CA TYR A 13 11.08 -4.25 -14.96
C TYR A 13 11.56 -4.93 -16.25
N HIS A 14 12.68 -4.47 -16.81
CA HIS A 14 13.26 -5.06 -18.01
C HIS A 14 13.73 -6.50 -17.77
N ASN A 15 14.43 -6.76 -16.66
CA ASN A 15 14.98 -8.08 -16.32
C ASN A 15 13.86 -9.10 -16.11
N ILE A 16 12.87 -8.76 -15.28
CA ILE A 16 11.71 -9.61 -14.98
C ILE A 16 10.92 -9.90 -16.27
N SER A 17 10.71 -8.87 -17.09
CA SER A 17 9.98 -9.06 -18.36
C SER A 17 10.77 -9.92 -19.35
N SER A 18 12.10 -9.78 -19.41
CA SER A 18 12.99 -10.57 -20.27
C SER A 18 12.93 -12.06 -19.95
N GLN A 19 12.83 -12.42 -18.67
CA GLN A 19 12.78 -13.82 -18.22
C GLN A 19 11.45 -14.51 -18.58
N ASP A 20 10.35 -13.76 -18.63
CA ASP A 20 9.01 -14.34 -18.78
C ASP A 20 8.61 -14.63 -20.24
N ASN A 21 9.40 -14.19 -21.23
CA ASN A 21 9.11 -14.24 -22.68
C ASN A 21 7.74 -13.66 -23.12
N ASN A 22 6.98 -13.05 -22.20
CA ASN A 22 5.57 -12.72 -22.39
C ASN A 22 5.31 -11.20 -22.27
N TRP A 23 6.14 -10.40 -22.94
CA TRP A 23 6.11 -8.92 -22.89
C TRP A 23 4.83 -8.29 -23.45
N GLU A 24 4.05 -9.05 -24.22
CA GLU A 24 3.00 -8.50 -25.10
C GLU A 24 1.59 -9.00 -24.80
N SER A 25 1.46 -10.03 -23.97
CA SER A 25 0.16 -10.63 -23.62
C SER A 25 -0.61 -9.66 -22.72
N LYS A 26 -1.38 -8.76 -23.33
CA LYS A 26 -2.30 -7.88 -22.63
C LYS A 26 -3.34 -8.72 -21.91
N ILE A 27 -3.24 -8.79 -20.58
CA ILE A 27 -4.31 -9.31 -19.75
C ILE A 27 -5.52 -8.38 -19.89
N THR A 28 -6.67 -8.93 -20.28
CA THR A 28 -7.90 -8.13 -20.40
C THR A 28 -8.39 -7.72 -19.02
N LYS A 29 -9.11 -6.58 -18.92
CA LYS A 29 -9.72 -6.14 -17.66
C LYS A 29 -10.67 -7.21 -17.08
N GLN A 30 -11.37 -7.94 -17.95
CA GLN A 30 -12.27 -9.01 -17.55
C GLN A 30 -11.50 -10.18 -16.93
N PHE A 31 -10.45 -10.66 -17.59
CA PHE A 31 -9.60 -11.73 -17.04
C PHE A 31 -9.00 -11.33 -15.69
N ALA A 32 -8.54 -10.07 -15.57
CA ALA A 32 -8.03 -9.55 -14.32
C ALA A 32 -9.08 -9.57 -13.20
N ARG A 33 -10.32 -9.15 -13.48
CA ARG A 33 -11.43 -9.20 -12.51
C ARG A 33 -11.77 -10.63 -12.10
N GLN A 34 -11.93 -11.54 -13.07
CA GLN A 34 -12.29 -12.94 -12.83
C GLN A 34 -11.25 -13.68 -11.98
N ASN A 35 -9.98 -13.28 -12.06
CA ASN A 35 -8.90 -13.91 -11.32
C ASN A 35 -8.42 -13.05 -10.13
N SER A 36 -9.13 -11.99 -9.76
CA SER A 36 -8.77 -11.08 -8.64
C SER A 36 -7.34 -10.50 -8.75
N LEU A 37 -6.90 -10.16 -9.97
CA LEU A 37 -5.62 -9.49 -10.23
C LEU A 37 -5.69 -8.00 -9.87
N HIS A 38 -4.71 -7.52 -9.09
CA HIS A 38 -4.74 -6.16 -8.56
C HIS A 38 -4.13 -5.11 -9.51
N GLN A 39 -3.24 -5.47 -10.45
CA GLN A 39 -2.77 -4.52 -11.46
C GLN A 39 -2.98 -5.06 -12.88
N ILE A 40 -3.67 -4.24 -13.67
CA ILE A 40 -3.72 -4.35 -15.12
C ILE A 40 -2.52 -3.53 -15.60
N TYR A 41 -1.71 -4.10 -16.51
CA TYR A 41 -0.59 -3.48 -17.23
C TYR A 41 0.82 -3.67 -16.65
N ARG A 42 1.52 -4.69 -17.18
CA ARG A 42 2.97 -4.58 -17.39
C ARG A 42 3.24 -3.56 -18.51
N PRO A 43 4.17 -2.60 -18.35
CA PRO A 43 4.54 -1.69 -19.42
C PRO A 43 5.14 -2.44 -20.61
N LYS A 44 4.87 -1.99 -21.84
CA LYS A 44 5.45 -2.58 -23.06
C LYS A 44 6.98 -2.46 -23.07
N LYS A 45 7.64 -3.39 -23.78
CA LYS A 45 9.11 -3.37 -23.97
C LYS A 45 9.64 -2.06 -24.50
N SER A 46 9.04 -1.59 -25.59
CA SER A 46 9.40 -0.32 -26.22
C SER A 46 9.35 0.85 -25.25
N TYR A 47 8.34 0.87 -24.37
CA TYR A 47 8.19 1.92 -23.36
C TYR A 47 9.27 1.83 -22.28
N ILE A 48 9.58 0.63 -21.78
CA ILE A 48 10.66 0.43 -20.78
C ILE A 48 12.00 0.86 -21.35
N GLN A 49 12.32 0.45 -22.59
CA GLN A 49 13.55 0.83 -23.28
C GLN A 49 13.63 2.35 -23.50
N GLN A 50 12.54 2.97 -23.95
CA GLN A 50 12.46 4.43 -24.11
C GLN A 50 12.69 5.15 -22.77
N ARG A 51 12.13 4.64 -21.67
CA ARG A 51 12.33 5.19 -20.33
C ARG A 51 13.78 5.07 -19.87
N LEU A 52 14.43 3.92 -20.04
CA LEU A 52 15.84 3.72 -19.72
C LEU A 52 16.74 4.68 -20.52
N ALA A 53 16.53 4.78 -21.84
CA ALA A 53 17.27 5.72 -22.69
C ALA A 53 17.08 7.19 -22.25
N THR A 54 15.85 7.55 -21.85
CA THR A 54 15.55 8.89 -21.33
C THR A 54 16.28 9.16 -20.03
N ILE A 55 16.31 8.20 -19.10
CA ILE A 55 17.01 8.32 -17.82
C ILE A 55 18.51 8.47 -18.04
N ALA A 56 19.10 7.68 -18.93
CA ALA A 56 20.52 7.78 -19.28
C ALA A 56 20.88 9.18 -19.80
N LYS A 57 20.08 9.74 -20.73
CA LYS A 57 20.25 11.12 -21.22
C LYS A 57 20.14 12.14 -20.10
N GLN A 58 19.17 11.99 -19.20
CA GLN A 58 18.98 12.88 -18.05
C GLN A 58 20.15 12.81 -17.06
N LYS A 59 20.70 11.62 -16.80
CA LYS A 59 21.90 11.45 -15.95
C LYS A 59 23.10 12.19 -16.53
N LEU A 60 23.35 12.06 -17.83
CA LEU A 60 24.43 12.78 -18.50
C LEU A 60 24.26 14.29 -18.40
N ARG A 61 23.04 14.79 -18.62
CA ARG A 61 22.73 16.23 -18.50
C ARG A 61 22.95 16.74 -17.07
N LEU A 62 22.38 16.06 -16.07
CA LEU A 62 22.52 16.44 -14.66
C LEU A 62 23.97 16.37 -14.19
N GLY A 63 24.75 15.40 -14.70
CA GLY A 63 26.18 15.32 -14.41
C GLY A 63 26.95 16.55 -14.89
N LYS A 64 26.64 17.06 -16.08
CA LYS A 64 27.22 18.30 -16.62
C LYS A 64 26.80 19.52 -15.81
N GLU A 65 25.50 19.67 -15.56
CA GLU A 65 24.97 20.79 -14.76
C GLU A 65 25.60 20.81 -13.35
N LEU A 66 25.77 19.64 -12.71
CA LEU A 66 26.42 19.55 -11.40
C LEU A 66 27.90 19.97 -11.46
N GLN A 67 28.64 19.57 -12.49
CA GLN A 67 30.04 19.97 -12.67
C GLN A 67 30.17 21.48 -12.86
N GLU A 68 29.29 22.09 -13.67
CA GLU A 68 29.25 23.54 -13.88
C GLU A 68 28.94 24.28 -12.57
N HIS A 69 27.95 23.80 -11.80
CA HIS A 69 27.62 24.37 -10.50
C HIS A 69 28.75 24.22 -9.47
N LEU A 70 29.43 23.07 -9.44
CA LEU A 70 30.58 22.86 -8.55
C LEU A 70 31.74 23.78 -8.91
N ALA A 71 32.05 23.96 -10.19
CA ALA A 71 33.07 24.89 -10.64
C ALA A 71 32.74 26.33 -10.23
N LYS A 72 31.47 26.75 -10.38
CA LYS A 72 31.02 28.08 -9.92
C LYS A 72 31.14 28.22 -8.41
N LEU A 73 30.67 27.23 -7.64
CA LEU A 73 30.75 27.23 -6.19
C LEU A 73 32.21 27.33 -5.69
N LEU A 74 33.13 26.58 -6.32
CA LEU A 74 34.55 26.63 -5.98
C LEU A 74 35.15 28.02 -6.23
N ASN A 75 34.76 28.70 -7.32
CA ASN A 75 35.18 30.08 -7.56
C ASN A 75 34.61 31.05 -6.51
N ASP A 76 33.34 30.86 -6.11
CA ASP A 76 32.66 31.75 -5.15
C ASP A 76 33.19 31.55 -3.70
N ILE A 77 33.53 30.31 -3.30
CA ILE A 77 34.02 29.96 -1.96
C ILE A 77 35.35 30.67 -1.62
N VAL A 78 36.21 30.93 -2.62
CA VAL A 78 37.49 31.66 -2.43
C VAL A 78 37.26 33.06 -1.83
N HIS A 79 36.07 33.64 -2.04
CA HIS A 79 35.71 34.98 -1.58
C HIS A 79 34.83 35.00 -0.32
N TRP A 80 34.50 33.84 0.27
CA TRP A 80 33.66 33.79 1.46
C TRP A 80 34.44 34.10 2.74
N GLN A 81 33.89 34.98 3.58
CA GLN A 81 34.37 35.21 4.94
C GLN A 81 33.25 34.99 5.96
N PRO A 82 33.47 34.10 6.96
CA PRO A 82 34.67 33.30 7.20
C PRO A 82 34.87 32.19 6.15
N SER A 83 36.11 31.71 5.99
CA SER A 83 36.42 30.63 5.05
C SER A 83 35.68 29.35 5.45
N ILE A 84 35.01 28.71 4.49
CA ILE A 84 34.30 27.46 4.73
C ILE A 84 35.19 26.26 4.42
N ASP A 85 35.23 25.28 5.33
CA ASP A 85 35.83 23.97 5.08
C ASP A 85 35.02 23.21 4.02
N GLY A 86 35.58 23.08 2.81
CA GLY A 86 34.94 22.42 1.69
C GLY A 86 34.68 20.92 1.91
N THR A 87 35.51 20.26 2.73
CA THR A 87 35.32 18.86 3.13
C THR A 87 34.10 18.71 4.02
N LEU A 88 33.96 19.59 5.02
CA LEU A 88 32.81 19.60 5.92
C LEU A 88 31.51 19.96 5.17
N LEU A 89 31.56 20.94 4.26
CA LEU A 89 30.41 21.31 3.43
C LEU A 89 29.97 20.16 2.52
N SER A 90 30.92 19.49 1.84
CA SER A 90 30.60 18.33 1.00
C SER A 90 30.00 17.19 1.82
N TYR A 91 30.50 16.95 3.03
CA TYR A 91 29.94 15.96 3.94
C TYR A 91 28.51 16.33 4.36
N ALA A 92 28.28 17.59 4.79
CA ALA A 92 26.97 18.06 5.20
C ALA A 92 25.93 18.01 4.07
N ILE A 93 26.32 18.35 2.84
CA ILE A 93 25.46 18.21 1.65
C ILE A 93 25.12 16.74 1.42
N ASN A 94 26.11 15.84 1.46
CA ASN A 94 25.88 14.41 1.30
C ASN A 94 24.93 13.86 2.37
N GLU A 95 25.13 14.21 3.64
CA GLU A 95 24.25 13.80 4.73
C GLU A 95 22.82 14.34 4.53
N CYS A 96 22.66 15.61 4.18
CA CYS A 96 21.35 16.21 3.88
C CYS A 96 20.65 15.47 2.72
N VAL A 97 21.39 15.16 1.65
CA VAL A 97 20.87 14.43 0.49
C VAL A 97 20.50 12.99 0.85
N LEU A 98 21.35 12.27 1.59
CA LEU A 98 21.09 10.89 2.03
C LEU A 98 19.88 10.82 2.96
N HIS A 99 19.79 11.74 3.91
CA HIS A 99 18.67 11.86 4.84
C HIS A 99 17.35 12.09 4.08
N ASN A 100 17.33 13.08 3.18
CA ASN A 100 16.16 13.43 2.38
C ASN A 100 15.75 12.34 1.37
N GLN A 101 16.67 11.45 0.99
CA GLN A 101 16.40 10.35 0.05
C GLN A 101 16.01 9.03 0.71
N LYS A 102 16.04 8.92 2.04
CA LYS A 102 15.65 7.69 2.75
C LYS A 102 14.24 7.24 2.39
N LYS A 103 13.27 8.16 2.37
CA LYS A 103 11.87 7.88 2.00
C LYS A 103 11.76 7.42 0.54
N LEU A 104 12.53 8.06 -0.34
CA LEU A 104 12.59 7.74 -1.75
C LEU A 104 13.14 6.32 -1.98
N LYS A 105 14.24 5.97 -1.32
CA LYS A 105 14.81 4.62 -1.36
C LYS A 105 13.79 3.56 -0.93
N GLN A 106 13.07 3.80 0.16
CA GLN A 106 12.03 2.89 0.65
C GLN A 106 10.88 2.74 -0.34
N GLU A 107 10.45 3.84 -0.98
CA GLU A 107 9.43 3.83 -2.02
C GLU A 107 9.85 3.01 -3.25
N PHE A 108 11.11 3.12 -3.68
CA PHE A 108 11.63 2.31 -4.79
C PHE A 108 11.79 0.84 -4.42
N GLN A 109 12.20 0.53 -3.18
CA GLN A 109 12.25 -0.84 -2.68
C GLN A 109 10.86 -1.47 -2.69
N TYR A 110 9.86 -0.78 -2.15
CA TYR A 110 8.47 -1.22 -2.20
C TYR A 110 8.00 -1.49 -3.63
N LYS A 111 8.21 -0.55 -4.57
CA LYS A 111 7.85 -0.75 -5.98
C LYS A 111 8.54 -1.97 -6.59
N THR A 112 9.81 -2.18 -6.29
CA THR A 112 10.58 -3.33 -6.76
C THR A 112 9.99 -4.65 -6.26
N GLU A 113 9.65 -4.73 -4.97
CA GLU A 113 9.00 -5.91 -4.37
C GLU A 113 7.62 -6.17 -4.99
N MET A 114 6.82 -5.12 -5.20
CA MET A 114 5.49 -5.24 -5.81
C MET A 114 5.56 -5.81 -7.22
N ILE A 115 6.54 -5.40 -8.03
CA ILE A 115 6.73 -5.93 -9.39
C ILE A 115 7.04 -7.42 -9.36
N LYS A 116 7.87 -7.87 -8.42
CA LYS A 116 8.21 -9.30 -8.27
C LYS A 116 6.99 -10.12 -7.90
N LEU A 117 6.17 -9.61 -6.97
CA LEU A 117 4.93 -10.26 -6.54
C LEU A 117 3.91 -10.32 -7.67
N ASP A 118 3.71 -9.22 -8.40
CA ASP A 118 2.82 -9.18 -9.57
C ASP A 118 3.31 -10.12 -10.68
N CYS A 119 4.63 -10.25 -10.86
CA CYS A 119 5.21 -11.19 -11.80
C CYS A 119 4.90 -12.64 -11.43
N ASN A 120 5.20 -13.01 -10.18
CA ASN A 120 4.95 -14.33 -9.65
C ASN A 120 3.47 -14.71 -9.72
N ASP A 121 2.55 -13.79 -9.40
CA ASP A 121 1.09 -14.03 -9.49
C ASP A 121 0.66 -14.36 -10.94
N HIS A 122 1.17 -13.61 -11.92
CA HIS A 122 0.92 -13.91 -13.33
C HIS A 122 1.48 -15.28 -13.76
N GLN A 123 2.69 -15.65 -13.30
CA GLN A 123 3.29 -16.95 -13.61
C GLN A 123 2.48 -18.10 -13.01
N LEU A 124 1.97 -17.93 -11.78
CA LEU A 124 1.12 -18.92 -11.13
C LEU A 124 -0.22 -19.08 -11.83
N LEU A 125 -0.85 -18.00 -12.28
CA LEU A 125 -2.05 -18.09 -13.12
C LEU A 125 -1.78 -18.79 -14.45
N ARG A 126 -0.68 -18.46 -15.11
CA ARG A 126 -0.30 -19.11 -16.36
C ARG A 126 -0.12 -20.61 -16.16
N LYS A 127 0.67 -21.01 -15.15
CA LYS A 127 0.87 -22.40 -14.75
C LYS A 127 -0.47 -23.08 -14.45
N PHE A 128 -1.39 -22.40 -13.76
CA PHE A 128 -2.74 -22.93 -13.50
C PHE A 128 -3.49 -23.25 -14.78
N TYR A 129 -3.61 -22.31 -15.72
CA TYR A 129 -4.34 -22.54 -16.97
C TYR A 129 -3.62 -23.49 -17.95
N GLU A 130 -2.28 -23.54 -17.93
CA GLU A 130 -1.48 -24.51 -18.72
C GLU A 130 -1.73 -25.95 -18.29
N LEU A 131 -2.10 -26.18 -17.03
CA LEU A 131 -2.51 -27.49 -16.50
C LEU A 131 -3.95 -27.89 -16.93
N LYS A 132 -4.63 -27.06 -17.73
CA LYS A 132 -5.97 -27.31 -18.30
C LYS A 132 -7.00 -27.75 -17.23
N PRO A 133 -7.23 -26.93 -16.19
CA PRO A 133 -8.25 -27.21 -15.19
C PRO A 133 -9.63 -27.25 -15.85
N ASN A 134 -10.53 -28.07 -15.32
CA ASN A 134 -11.93 -28.05 -15.75
C ASN A 134 -12.67 -26.84 -15.15
N GLU A 135 -13.88 -26.59 -15.63
CA GLU A 135 -14.69 -25.44 -15.21
C GLU A 135 -15.00 -25.44 -13.71
N GLU A 136 -15.26 -26.62 -13.13
CA GLU A 136 -15.51 -26.75 -11.68
C GLU A 136 -14.31 -26.26 -10.85
N LEU A 137 -13.09 -26.67 -11.21
CA LEU A 137 -11.89 -26.23 -10.51
C LEU A 137 -11.59 -24.75 -10.74
N ILE A 138 -11.84 -24.23 -11.95
CA ILE A 138 -11.69 -22.82 -12.25
C ILE A 138 -12.58 -21.98 -11.33
N GLN A 139 -13.87 -22.31 -11.24
CA GLN A 139 -14.81 -21.59 -10.38
C GLN A 139 -14.43 -21.67 -8.91
N LEU A 140 -14.02 -22.85 -8.45
CA LEU A 140 -13.61 -23.06 -7.06
C LEU A 140 -12.34 -22.28 -6.71
N ALA A 141 -11.35 -22.28 -7.60
CA ALA A 141 -10.11 -21.52 -7.44
C ALA A 141 -10.38 -20.01 -7.44
N GLN A 142 -11.18 -19.52 -8.39
CA GLN A 142 -11.59 -18.10 -8.46
C GLN A 142 -12.31 -17.65 -7.18
N HIS A 143 -13.24 -18.46 -6.68
CA HIS A 143 -13.94 -18.16 -5.43
C HIS A 143 -12.96 -18.11 -4.25
N LEU A 144 -12.05 -19.08 -4.14
CA LEU A 144 -11.03 -19.09 -3.08
C LEU A 144 -10.11 -17.87 -3.14
N TRP A 145 -9.67 -17.46 -4.33
CA TRP A 145 -8.84 -16.27 -4.51
C TRP A 145 -9.59 -14.98 -4.20
N GLN A 146 -10.87 -14.90 -4.58
CA GLN A 146 -11.73 -13.75 -4.28
C GLN A 146 -11.94 -13.59 -2.76
N ILE A 147 -12.32 -14.67 -2.07
CA ILE A 147 -12.49 -14.65 -0.60
C ILE A 147 -11.17 -14.30 0.10
N THR A 148 -10.04 -14.79 -0.41
CA THR A 148 -8.71 -14.39 0.10
C THR A 148 -8.48 -12.89 -0.08
N ALA A 149 -8.79 -12.32 -1.24
CA ALA A 149 -8.63 -10.89 -1.48
C ALA A 149 -9.53 -10.04 -0.56
N ASP A 150 -10.78 -10.46 -0.37
CA ASP A 150 -11.74 -9.76 0.49
C ASP A 150 -11.33 -9.83 1.96
N GLU A 151 -10.91 -10.99 2.45
CA GLU A 151 -10.37 -11.17 3.81
C GLU A 151 -9.17 -10.24 4.06
N GLN A 152 -8.22 -10.18 3.13
CA GLN A 152 -7.05 -9.33 3.28
C GLN A 152 -7.38 -7.84 3.21
N LYS A 153 -8.38 -7.45 2.41
CA LYS A 153 -8.89 -6.07 2.37
C LYS A 153 -9.54 -5.67 3.69
N THR A 154 -10.34 -6.56 4.28
CA THR A 154 -10.93 -6.36 5.61
C THR A 154 -9.85 -6.22 6.68
N LYS A 155 -8.83 -7.09 6.67
CA LYS A 155 -7.66 -6.99 7.58
C LYS A 155 -6.85 -5.70 7.38
N GLU A 156 -6.80 -5.16 6.17
CA GLU A 156 -6.20 -3.85 5.90
C GLU A 156 -7.02 -2.73 6.56
N GLN A 157 -8.33 -2.71 6.36
CA GLN A 157 -9.24 -1.71 6.93
C GLN A 157 -9.20 -1.74 8.47
N GLN A 158 -9.23 -2.93 9.06
CA GLN A 158 -9.11 -3.13 10.50
C GLN A 158 -7.81 -2.50 11.03
N GLN A 159 -6.65 -2.78 10.43
CA GLN A 159 -5.38 -2.22 10.89
C GLN A 159 -5.29 -0.70 10.70
N ILE A 160 -5.90 -0.16 9.66
CA ILE A 160 -6.00 1.30 9.49
C ILE A 160 -6.84 1.91 10.61
N LEU A 161 -7.96 1.28 10.97
CA LEU A 161 -8.80 1.72 12.09
C LEU A 161 -8.04 1.64 13.42
N GLU A 162 -7.39 0.52 13.71
CA GLU A 162 -6.55 0.33 14.92
C GLU A 162 -5.47 1.43 15.02
N GLN A 163 -4.80 1.74 13.91
CA GLN A 163 -3.77 2.78 13.89
C GLN A 163 -4.37 4.19 14.07
N ARG A 164 -5.56 4.45 13.52
CA ARG A 164 -6.30 5.71 13.74
C ARG A 164 -6.68 5.87 15.22
N ILE A 165 -7.22 4.81 15.83
CA ILE A 165 -7.55 4.75 17.26
C ILE A 165 -6.30 5.06 18.10
N TYR A 166 -5.18 4.38 17.81
CA TYR A 166 -3.91 4.60 18.51
C TYR A 166 -3.44 6.06 18.44
N LEU A 167 -3.59 6.69 17.27
CA LEU A 167 -3.26 8.10 17.05
C LEU A 167 -4.33 9.08 17.51
N LYS A 168 -5.40 8.60 18.16
CA LYS A 168 -6.56 9.41 18.60
C LYS A 168 -7.21 10.21 17.46
N ARG A 169 -7.14 9.68 16.23
CA ARG A 169 -7.81 10.24 15.05
C ARG A 169 -9.04 9.42 14.75
N LEU A 170 -10.14 10.08 14.46
CA LEU A 170 -11.39 9.36 14.24
C LEU A 170 -11.59 9.08 12.76
N PRO A 171 -12.44 8.10 12.44
CA PRO A 171 -12.96 8.00 11.09
C PRO A 171 -13.63 9.32 10.68
N PRO A 172 -13.43 9.81 9.44
CA PRO A 172 -14.01 11.07 8.99
C PRO A 172 -15.53 11.14 9.13
N GLU A 173 -16.22 10.01 8.94
CA GLU A 173 -17.68 9.90 9.09
C GLU A 173 -18.10 10.13 10.55
N THR A 174 -17.33 9.58 11.51
CA THR A 174 -17.54 9.78 12.94
C THR A 174 -17.31 11.24 13.35
N ASP A 175 -16.25 11.87 12.81
CA ASP A 175 -15.99 13.29 13.06
C ASP A 175 -17.13 14.17 12.53
N GLN A 176 -17.66 13.89 11.33
CA GLN A 176 -18.78 14.63 10.75
C GLN A 176 -20.08 14.53 11.57
N MET A 177 -20.43 13.33 12.06
CA MET A 177 -21.61 13.16 12.91
C MET A 177 -21.51 13.97 14.21
N ILE A 178 -20.28 14.17 14.68
CA ILE A 178 -20.00 14.85 15.95
C ILE A 178 -19.98 16.36 15.76
N ASP A 179 -19.45 16.83 14.63
CA ASP A 179 -19.58 18.23 14.23
C ASP A 179 -21.05 18.61 14.05
N GLN A 180 -21.88 17.72 13.51
CA GLN A 180 -23.34 17.92 13.44
C GLN A 180 -23.97 18.03 14.84
N LEU A 181 -23.70 17.07 15.74
CA LEU A 181 -24.19 17.11 17.12
C LEU A 181 -23.75 18.37 17.89
N LEU A 182 -22.51 18.84 17.67
CA LEU A 182 -22.01 20.07 18.27
C LEU A 182 -22.69 21.32 17.68
N ASN A 183 -22.93 21.33 16.38
CA ASN A 183 -23.65 22.42 15.71
C ASN A 183 -25.10 22.52 16.18
N ASP A 184 -25.79 21.39 16.35
CA ASP A 184 -27.18 21.35 16.83
C ASP A 184 -27.32 21.89 18.27
N ASN A 185 -26.26 21.74 19.08
CA ASN A 185 -26.21 22.23 20.46
C ASN A 185 -25.58 23.63 20.60
N ARG A 186 -25.16 24.24 19.49
CA ARG A 186 -24.47 25.54 19.47
C ARG A 186 -25.37 26.67 19.99
N THR A 187 -26.67 26.61 19.74
CA THR A 187 -27.67 27.56 20.25
C THR A 187 -27.75 27.57 21.78
N THR A 188 -27.69 26.38 22.40
CA THR A 188 -27.68 26.22 23.86
C THR A 188 -26.36 26.71 24.48
N LEU A 189 -25.23 26.43 23.82
CA LEU A 189 -23.89 26.88 24.24
C LEU A 189 -23.69 28.40 24.07
N SER A 190 -24.38 29.02 23.11
CA SER A 190 -24.29 30.45 22.80
C SER A 190 -25.31 31.30 23.57
N ASN A 191 -26.17 30.68 24.39
CA ASN A 191 -27.20 31.38 25.14
C ASN A 191 -26.57 32.21 26.28
N LEU A 192 -26.63 33.54 26.15
CA LEU A 192 -26.07 34.51 27.11
C LEU A 192 -26.79 34.53 28.46
N PHE A 193 -27.99 33.95 28.55
CA PHE A 193 -28.79 33.91 29.78
C PHE A 193 -28.44 32.73 30.71
N LEU A 194 -27.54 31.83 30.30
CA LEU A 194 -27.04 30.76 31.14
C LEU A 194 -25.77 31.19 31.90
N ASP A 195 -25.72 30.85 33.19
CA ASP A 195 -24.57 31.07 34.03
C ASP A 195 -23.29 30.44 33.41
N PRO A 196 -22.12 31.11 33.47
CA PRO A 196 -20.87 30.60 32.90
C PRO A 196 -20.50 29.18 33.36
N ASP A 197 -20.71 28.85 34.63
CA ASP A 197 -20.38 27.52 35.17
C ASP A 197 -21.35 26.45 34.66
N GLN A 198 -22.63 26.82 34.46
CA GLN A 198 -23.61 25.93 33.84
C GLN A 198 -23.28 25.64 32.37
N ARG A 199 -22.83 26.65 31.62
CA ARG A 199 -22.37 26.47 30.23
C ARG A 199 -21.10 25.62 30.16
N ALA A 200 -20.14 25.85 31.04
CA ALA A 200 -18.92 25.04 31.12
C ALA A 200 -19.23 23.56 31.47
N ASN A 201 -20.13 23.34 32.44
CA ASN A 201 -20.58 21.99 32.81
C ASN A 201 -21.32 21.27 31.67
N PHE A 202 -22.20 21.98 30.96
CA PHE A 202 -22.90 21.41 29.80
C PHE A 202 -21.92 21.07 28.67
N ALA A 203 -21.01 21.99 28.30
CA ALA A 203 -19.98 21.73 27.30
C ALA A 203 -19.09 20.52 27.68
N SER A 204 -18.69 20.42 28.96
CA SER A 204 -17.92 19.29 29.48
C SER A 204 -18.69 17.97 29.38
N ARG A 205 -19.99 17.95 29.71
CA ARG A 205 -20.85 16.77 29.55
C ARG A 205 -20.98 16.36 28.09
N CYS A 206 -21.28 17.31 27.20
CA CYS A 206 -21.34 17.05 25.76
C CYS A 206 -20.02 16.47 25.24
N SER A 207 -18.88 17.07 25.61
CA SER A 207 -17.56 16.55 25.24
C SER A 207 -17.32 15.12 25.74
N LYS A 208 -17.69 14.81 26.99
CA LYS A 208 -17.56 13.45 27.55
C LYS A 208 -18.45 12.44 26.81
N THR A 209 -19.70 12.80 26.55
CA THR A 209 -20.65 11.94 25.80
C THR A 209 -20.15 11.70 24.39
N ILE A 210 -19.66 12.74 23.70
CA ILE A 210 -19.06 12.63 22.38
C ILE A 210 -17.87 11.66 22.39
N ILE A 211 -16.95 11.81 23.34
CA ILE A 211 -15.79 10.92 23.48
C ILE A 211 -16.25 9.48 23.73
N GLN A 212 -17.26 9.26 24.59
CA GLN A 212 -17.80 7.93 24.86
C GLN A 212 -18.48 7.32 23.62
N CYS A 213 -19.27 8.10 22.87
CA CYS A 213 -19.89 7.65 21.62
C CYS A 213 -18.84 7.26 20.58
N LYS A 214 -17.78 8.06 20.42
CA LYS A 214 -16.62 7.75 19.57
C LYS A 214 -16.00 6.41 19.95
N PHE A 215 -15.73 6.22 21.24
CA PHE A 215 -15.14 4.98 21.76
C PHE A 215 -16.04 3.76 21.51
N ASN A 216 -17.34 3.88 21.78
CA ASN A 216 -18.29 2.79 21.55
C ASN A 216 -18.41 2.45 20.06
N LEU A 217 -18.46 3.44 19.16
CA LEU A 217 -18.50 3.21 17.71
C LEU A 217 -17.25 2.46 17.23
N MET A 218 -16.07 2.86 17.69
CA MET A 218 -14.82 2.19 17.34
C MET A 218 -14.78 0.73 17.84
N ILE A 219 -15.31 0.45 19.03
CA ILE A 219 -15.45 -0.94 19.53
C ILE A 219 -16.38 -1.74 18.61
N VAL A 220 -17.55 -1.21 18.28
CA VAL A 220 -18.51 -1.90 17.41
C VAL A 220 -17.90 -2.21 16.05
N GLU A 221 -17.21 -1.25 15.43
CA GLU A 221 -16.52 -1.48 14.15
C GLU A 221 -15.43 -2.57 14.25
N LEU A 222 -14.66 -2.60 15.35
CA LEU A 222 -13.66 -3.65 15.59
C LEU A 222 -14.30 -5.04 15.75
N ASP A 223 -15.42 -5.13 16.47
CA ASP A 223 -16.18 -6.37 16.63
C ASP A 223 -16.76 -6.85 15.28
N GLU A 224 -17.27 -5.93 14.46
CA GLU A 224 -17.72 -6.24 13.10
C GLU A 224 -16.59 -6.82 12.24
N PHE A 225 -15.39 -6.23 12.29
CA PHE A 225 -14.22 -6.78 11.60
C PHE A 225 -13.87 -8.20 12.08
N ALA A 226 -13.97 -8.47 13.38
CA ALA A 226 -13.72 -9.80 13.93
C ALA A 226 -14.74 -10.84 13.41
N ILE A 227 -16.03 -10.48 13.40
CA ILE A 227 -17.12 -11.34 12.89
C ILE A 227 -16.91 -11.64 11.40
N VAL A 228 -16.65 -10.60 10.60
CA VAL A 228 -16.45 -10.74 9.14
C VAL A 228 -15.21 -11.60 8.85
N THR A 229 -14.11 -11.37 9.56
CA THR A 229 -12.87 -12.17 9.42
C THR A 229 -13.12 -13.65 9.76
N HIS A 230 -13.89 -13.92 10.82
CA HIS A 230 -14.27 -15.29 11.18
C HIS A 230 -15.09 -15.97 10.08
N ARG A 231 -16.06 -15.27 9.47
CA ARG A 231 -16.85 -15.78 8.34
C ARG A 231 -15.99 -16.10 7.11
N TYR A 232 -14.99 -15.28 6.82
CA TYR A 232 -14.04 -15.57 5.74
C TYR A 232 -13.20 -16.81 6.04
N ASN A 233 -12.70 -16.97 7.27
CA ASN A 233 -11.93 -18.15 7.68
C ASN A 233 -12.74 -19.45 7.53
N LEU A 234 -14.00 -19.46 7.99
CA LEU A 234 -14.91 -20.60 7.80
C LEU A 234 -15.10 -20.92 6.31
N THR A 235 -15.36 -19.89 5.50
CA THR A 235 -15.55 -20.03 4.06
C THR A 235 -14.30 -20.60 3.39
N LEU A 236 -13.11 -20.09 3.72
CA LEU A 236 -11.84 -20.58 3.19
C LEU A 236 -11.57 -22.03 3.57
N ASN A 237 -11.85 -22.42 4.81
CA ASN A 237 -11.70 -23.81 5.26
C ASN A 237 -12.63 -24.74 4.47
N ASN A 238 -13.90 -24.36 4.32
CA ASN A 238 -14.86 -25.12 3.53
C ASN A 238 -14.42 -25.27 2.05
N LEU A 239 -13.89 -24.21 1.44
CA LEU A 239 -13.39 -24.26 0.06
C LEU A 239 -12.14 -25.16 -0.07
N LYS A 240 -11.23 -25.12 0.91
CA LYS A 240 -10.06 -25.99 0.96
C LYS A 240 -10.44 -27.46 1.15
N GLU A 241 -11.42 -27.75 2.00
CA GLU A 241 -11.94 -29.10 2.16
C GLU A 241 -12.58 -29.62 0.88
N LYS A 242 -13.36 -28.79 0.18
CA LYS A 242 -13.92 -29.13 -1.14
C LYS A 242 -12.82 -29.45 -2.16
N LEU A 243 -11.77 -28.63 -2.23
CA LEU A 243 -10.61 -28.88 -3.09
C LEU A 243 -9.92 -30.22 -2.78
N LEU A 244 -9.70 -30.53 -1.51
CA LEU A 244 -9.11 -31.81 -1.08
C LEU A 244 -10.03 -32.99 -1.39
N ASN A 245 -11.35 -32.84 -1.24
CA ASN A 245 -12.31 -33.89 -1.56
C ASN A 245 -12.38 -34.17 -3.07
N LEU A 246 -12.32 -33.13 -3.91
CA LEU A 246 -12.23 -33.28 -5.37
C LEU A 246 -10.98 -34.08 -5.75
N ASN A 247 -9.81 -33.75 -5.17
CA ASN A 247 -8.58 -34.52 -5.36
C ASN A 247 -8.74 -36.00 -4.98
N LYS A 248 -9.33 -36.29 -3.82
CA LYS A 248 -9.55 -37.67 -3.35
C LYS A 248 -10.48 -38.46 -4.27
N GLN A 249 -11.52 -37.81 -4.80
CA GLN A 249 -12.52 -38.45 -5.66
C GLN A 249 -11.98 -38.69 -7.07
N ASN A 250 -11.25 -37.72 -7.64
CA ASN A 250 -10.75 -37.78 -9.01
C ASN A 250 -9.29 -37.31 -9.10
N PRO A 251 -8.31 -38.07 -8.57
CA PRO A 251 -6.92 -37.64 -8.47
C PRO A 251 -6.23 -37.44 -9.82
N HIS A 252 -6.68 -38.11 -10.87
CA HIS A 252 -6.18 -37.95 -12.23
C HIS A 252 -6.61 -36.64 -12.89
N ILE A 253 -7.75 -36.09 -12.48
CA ILE A 253 -8.29 -34.83 -13.00
C ILE A 253 -7.78 -33.67 -12.14
N TYR A 254 -7.89 -33.81 -10.82
CA TYR A 254 -7.51 -32.80 -9.83
C TYR A 254 -6.16 -33.14 -9.23
N THR A 255 -5.10 -33.01 -10.03
CA THR A 255 -3.75 -33.39 -9.62
C THR A 255 -3.23 -32.59 -8.42
N SER A 256 -2.32 -33.17 -7.62
CA SER A 256 -1.63 -32.45 -6.54
C SER A 256 -0.94 -31.18 -7.03
N LEU A 257 -0.43 -31.20 -8.26
CA LEU A 257 0.18 -30.04 -8.90
C LEU A 257 -0.82 -28.88 -9.08
N LEU A 258 -2.04 -29.15 -9.51
CA LEU A 258 -3.10 -28.13 -9.64
C LEU A 258 -3.43 -27.49 -8.29
N LEU A 259 -3.60 -28.32 -7.25
CA LEU A 259 -3.89 -27.83 -5.89
C LEU A 259 -2.74 -26.99 -5.32
N ASN A 260 -1.50 -27.44 -5.54
CA ASN A 260 -0.32 -26.71 -5.12
C ASN A 260 -0.26 -25.33 -5.79
N VAL A 261 -0.57 -25.24 -7.09
CA VAL A 261 -0.58 -23.94 -7.79
C VAL A 261 -1.68 -23.01 -7.25
N ILE A 262 -2.87 -23.52 -6.93
CA ILE A 262 -3.94 -22.73 -6.32
C ILE A 262 -3.50 -22.15 -4.98
N GLU A 263 -2.86 -22.96 -4.13
CA GLU A 263 -2.38 -22.54 -2.81
C GLU A 263 -1.14 -21.62 -2.91
N GLU A 264 -0.16 -21.93 -3.78
CA GLU A 264 0.98 -21.07 -4.08
C GLU A 264 0.51 -19.66 -4.48
N ARG A 265 -0.50 -19.60 -5.35
CA ARG A 265 -1.10 -18.33 -5.77
C ARG A 265 -1.79 -17.62 -4.61
N ARG A 266 -2.57 -18.34 -3.80
CA ARG A 266 -3.22 -17.79 -2.61
C ARG A 266 -2.20 -17.15 -1.67
N GLN A 267 -1.07 -17.83 -1.42
CA GLN A 267 0.01 -17.30 -0.60
C GLN A 267 0.67 -16.06 -1.22
N ALA A 268 0.92 -16.06 -2.52
CA ALA A 268 1.44 -14.89 -3.23
C ALA A 268 0.51 -13.68 -3.09
N MET A 269 -0.81 -13.88 -3.21
CA MET A 269 -1.81 -12.83 -2.97
C MET A 269 -1.72 -12.29 -1.53
N ILE A 270 -1.66 -13.16 -0.53
CA ILE A 270 -1.54 -12.75 0.88
C ILE A 270 -0.27 -11.91 1.11
N GLN A 271 0.88 -12.38 0.62
CA GLN A 271 2.15 -11.65 0.73
C GLN A 271 2.04 -10.25 0.12
N ARG A 272 1.38 -10.17 -1.03
CA ARG A 272 1.14 -8.90 -1.71
C ARG A 272 0.26 -7.94 -0.90
N PHE A 273 -0.84 -8.43 -0.33
CA PHE A 273 -1.67 -7.61 0.55
C PHE A 273 -0.92 -7.17 1.81
N ILE A 274 -0.11 -8.04 2.41
CA ILE A 274 0.74 -7.69 3.56
C ILE A 274 1.68 -6.52 3.20
N ARG A 275 2.34 -6.58 2.04
CA ARG A 275 3.25 -5.52 1.60
C ARG A 275 2.55 -4.20 1.34
N ILE A 276 1.39 -4.22 0.68
CA ILE A 276 0.57 -3.02 0.45
C ILE A 276 0.16 -2.41 1.79
N ARG A 277 -0.33 -3.23 2.70
CA ARG A 277 -0.80 -2.79 4.02
C ARG A 277 0.33 -2.18 4.84
N GLN A 278 1.49 -2.82 4.89
CA GLN A 278 2.69 -2.28 5.55
C GLN A 278 3.10 -0.92 4.95
N HIS A 279 3.08 -0.80 3.62
CA HIS A 279 3.40 0.45 2.93
C HIS A 279 2.36 1.54 3.23
N LYS A 280 1.07 1.22 3.20
CA LYS A 280 -0.02 2.13 3.58
C LYS A 280 0.12 2.60 5.01
N LEU A 281 0.26 1.70 5.99
CA LEU A 281 0.41 2.07 7.39
C LEU A 281 1.62 2.96 7.63
N LYS A 282 2.72 2.74 6.89
CA LYS A 282 3.90 3.59 6.97
C LYS A 282 3.69 4.96 6.32
N THR A 283 3.03 5.04 5.17
CA THR A 283 2.95 6.28 4.37
C THR A 283 1.73 7.14 4.68
N PHE A 284 0.63 6.53 5.15
CA PHE A 284 -0.65 7.17 5.42
C PHE A 284 -0.58 8.15 6.60
N PHE A 285 0.28 7.88 7.59
CA PHE A 285 0.41 8.73 8.79
C PHE A 285 1.59 9.69 8.74
N ASP A 286 2.56 9.48 7.85
CA ASP A 286 3.70 10.37 7.59
C ASP A 286 3.32 11.72 6.95
N GLN A 287 2.07 11.88 6.48
CA GLN A 287 1.58 13.09 5.80
C GLN A 287 0.57 13.92 6.60
N ALA A 288 0.19 13.45 7.79
CA ALA A 288 -0.85 14.11 8.56
C ALA A 288 -0.22 14.76 9.79
N PRO A 289 -0.46 16.07 10.03
CA PRO A 289 0.21 16.82 11.08
C PRO A 289 0.10 16.07 12.40
N THR A 290 1.25 15.68 12.95
CA THR A 290 1.33 15.31 14.36
C THR A 290 0.82 16.51 15.13
N VAL A 291 -0.17 16.30 15.99
CA VAL A 291 -0.52 17.33 16.96
C VAL A 291 0.73 17.41 17.83
N ASP A 292 1.49 18.49 17.67
CA ASP A 292 2.61 18.77 18.55
C ASP A 292 2.02 18.82 19.96
N ASN A 293 2.52 17.93 20.83
CA ASN A 293 2.21 17.98 22.25
C ASN A 293 2.90 19.22 22.82
N ASN A 294 2.20 20.36 22.78
CA ASN A 294 2.45 21.49 23.67
C ASN A 294 1.59 21.31 24.92
#